data_AF-C0QQF3-F1
#
_entry.id   AF-C0QQF3-F1
#
_cell.length_a   1.000
_cell.length_b   1.000
_cell.length_c   1.000
_cell.angle_alpha   90.00
_cell.angle_beta   90.00
_cell.angle_gamma   90.00
#
_symmetry.space_group_name_H-M   'P 1'
#
loop_
_entity.id
_entity.type
_entity.pdbx_description
1 polymer ?
#
loop_
_entity_poly.entity_id
_entity_poly.type
_entity_poly.pdbx_seq_one_letter_code
_entity_poly.pdbx_strand_id
1 'polypeptide(L)'
;MIVSAMLAFMGVSGFAGKRNISSLDLEIQVLNEIYAKNEGVLKIKLKNNKRFLPSFILSVELFGKKIFVPFVESKGEFTAYLKVSFPDRGVYRIERVYICSVFPFNFFKRCTSVRSNTEFYVFPKPERPSGITDHSRNLKKKGEITSDKKGYEGDIISIREYRSGDPLKYIHWKASAKTGKLKTKELGDSINRPVIVDIDRIEGDIERKVSCATYLVLDLYKRSIPFGLKIENRIYRPEFSYKHKIKILRELAVYGKN
;
A
#
# COMPACT_ATOMS: atom_id res chain seq x y z
N MET A 1 -38.72 -16.11 45.96
CA MET A 1 -37.25 -16.23 46.08
C MET A 1 -36.55 -16.42 44.72
N ILE A 2 -36.95 -17.40 43.90
CA ILE A 2 -36.32 -17.69 42.59
C ILE A 2 -36.33 -16.49 41.64
N VAL A 3 -37.48 -15.82 41.49
CA VAL A 3 -37.62 -14.66 40.58
C VAL A 3 -36.68 -13.52 40.98
N SER A 4 -36.56 -13.23 42.28
CA SER A 4 -35.65 -12.21 42.80
C SER A 4 -34.19 -12.52 42.52
N ALA A 5 -33.78 -13.80 42.66
CA ALA A 5 -32.42 -14.24 42.35
C ALA A 5 -32.11 -14.13 40.85
N MET A 6 -33.06 -14.48 39.97
CA MET A 6 -32.92 -14.33 38.52
C MET A 6 -32.79 -12.86 38.12
N LEU A 7 -33.61 -11.98 38.70
CA LEU A 7 -33.53 -10.54 38.45
C LEU A 7 -32.20 -9.94 38.93
N ALA A 8 -31.73 -10.33 40.11
CA ALA A 8 -30.41 -9.91 40.61
C ALA A 8 -29.28 -10.35 39.68
N PHE A 9 -29.31 -11.60 39.21
CA PHE A 9 -28.33 -12.15 38.28
C PHE A 9 -28.36 -11.42 36.92
N MET A 10 -29.55 -11.13 36.38
CA MET A 10 -29.70 -10.33 35.16
C MET A 10 -29.17 -8.90 35.33
N GLY A 11 -29.40 -8.28 36.48
CA GLY A 11 -28.88 -6.95 36.82
C GLY A 11 -27.35 -6.91 36.83
N VAL A 12 -26.71 -7.88 37.52
CA VAL A 12 -25.25 -8.03 37.55
C VAL A 12 -24.69 -8.28 36.15
N SER A 13 -25.33 -9.17 35.38
CA SER A 13 -24.97 -9.45 33.98
C SER A 13 -25.03 -8.19 33.11
N GLY A 14 -26.11 -7.40 33.25
CA GLY A 14 -26.29 -6.16 32.52
C GLY A 14 -25.22 -5.10 32.86
N PHE A 15 -24.86 -4.96 34.14
CA PHE A 15 -23.81 -4.06 34.59
C PHE A 15 -22.43 -4.50 34.09
N ALA A 16 -22.11 -5.79 34.21
CA ALA A 16 -20.87 -6.38 33.72
C ALA A 16 -20.73 -6.17 32.19
N GLY A 17 -21.78 -6.42 31.41
CA GLY A 17 -21.78 -6.18 29.96
C GLY A 17 -21.56 -4.70 29.59
N LYS A 18 -22.12 -3.76 30.36
CA LYS A 18 -21.88 -2.32 30.15
C LYS A 18 -20.43 -1.92 30.43
N ARG A 19 -19.85 -2.44 31.52
CA ARG A 19 -18.42 -2.24 31.86
C ARG A 19 -17.49 -2.96 30.88
N ASN A 20 -17.93 -4.03 30.24
CA ASN A 20 -17.15 -4.80 29.28
C ASN A 20 -16.83 -4.03 27.99
N ILE A 21 -17.72 -3.14 27.56
CA ILE A 21 -17.54 -2.35 26.31
C ILE A 21 -17.18 -0.88 26.55
N SER A 22 -17.05 -0.44 27.80
CA SER A 22 -16.67 0.96 28.11
C SER A 22 -15.19 1.22 27.86
N SER A 23 -14.80 2.46 27.53
CA SER A 23 -13.38 2.87 27.44
C SER A 23 -12.53 1.98 26.51
N LEU A 24 -13.12 1.57 25.39
CA LEU A 24 -12.44 0.88 24.31
C LEU A 24 -12.12 1.89 23.20
N ASP A 25 -10.88 1.87 22.74
CA ASP A 25 -10.42 2.67 21.61
C ASP A 25 -10.03 1.77 20.45
N LEU A 26 -10.19 2.28 19.23
CA LEU A 26 -9.97 1.50 18.03
C LEU A 26 -9.17 2.32 17.01
N GLU A 27 -8.01 1.78 16.64
CA GLU A 27 -7.13 2.32 15.61
C GLU A 27 -7.21 1.44 14.36
N ILE A 28 -7.41 2.06 13.21
CA ILE A 28 -7.41 1.38 11.91
C ILE A 28 -6.20 1.85 11.13
N GLN A 29 -5.42 0.91 10.63
CA GLN A 29 -4.25 1.16 9.81
C GLN A 29 -4.37 0.39 8.50
N VAL A 30 -4.12 1.08 7.39
CA VAL A 30 -4.04 0.45 6.07
C VAL A 30 -2.62 -0.13 5.92
N LEU A 31 -2.49 -1.45 5.77
CA LEU A 31 -1.18 -2.10 5.68
C LEU A 31 -0.54 -1.99 4.30
N ASN A 32 -1.37 -2.03 3.27
CA ASN A 32 -0.95 -2.05 1.88
C ASN A 32 -1.79 -1.10 1.05
N GLU A 33 -1.24 -0.70 -0.09
CA GLU A 33 -1.98 0.05 -1.10
C GLU A 33 -3.22 -0.75 -1.51
N ILE A 34 -4.40 -0.18 -1.26
CA ILE A 34 -5.68 -0.80 -1.63
C ILE A 34 -6.04 -0.30 -3.02
N TYR A 35 -6.29 -1.22 -3.94
CA TYR A 35 -6.72 -0.93 -5.30
C TYR A 35 -8.18 -1.35 -5.46
N ALA A 36 -8.96 -0.58 -6.22
CA ALA A 36 -10.35 -0.88 -6.49
C ALA A 36 -10.50 -2.29 -7.09
N LYS A 37 -11.55 -3.00 -6.67
CA LYS A 37 -11.88 -4.39 -7.03
C LYS A 37 -10.84 -5.44 -6.63
N ASN A 38 -9.80 -5.07 -5.89
CA ASN A 38 -8.80 -5.98 -5.33
C ASN A 38 -8.94 -6.05 -3.80
N GLU A 39 -8.49 -7.15 -3.19
CA GLU A 39 -8.48 -7.27 -1.73
C GLU A 39 -7.35 -6.43 -1.11
N GLY A 40 -7.73 -5.48 -0.25
CA GLY A 40 -6.85 -4.77 0.66
C GLY A 40 -6.94 -5.33 2.09
N VAL A 41 -5.94 -5.04 2.92
CA VAL A 41 -5.91 -5.46 4.32
C VAL A 41 -5.88 -4.26 5.26
N LEU A 42 -6.90 -4.19 6.12
CA LEU A 42 -6.95 -3.25 7.23
C LEU A 42 -6.46 -3.95 8.49
N LYS A 43 -5.46 -3.37 9.16
CA LYS A 43 -5.07 -3.74 10.51
C LYS A 43 -5.96 -2.97 11.48
N ILE A 44 -6.68 -3.70 12.31
CA ILE A 44 -7.56 -3.13 13.34
C ILE A 44 -6.91 -3.44 14.68
N LYS A 45 -6.57 -2.38 15.42
CA LYS A 45 -6.01 -2.47 16.76
C LYS A 45 -7.05 -1.95 17.76
N LEU A 46 -7.53 -2.85 18.60
CA LEU A 46 -8.46 -2.56 19.68
C LEU A 46 -7.69 -2.42 20.98
N LYS A 47 -7.78 -1.25 21.62
CA LYS A 47 -7.12 -0.95 22.90
C LYS A 47 -8.17 -0.90 24.01
N ASN A 48 -7.83 -1.51 25.14
CA ASN A 48 -8.64 -1.43 26.34
C ASN A 48 -8.01 -0.45 27.33
N ASN A 49 -8.57 0.76 27.46
CA ASN A 49 -8.01 1.80 28.32
C ASN A 49 -8.42 1.68 29.79
N LYS A 50 -9.16 0.63 30.17
CA LYS A 50 -9.58 0.42 31.56
C LYS A 50 -8.36 0.08 32.43
N ARG A 51 -8.37 0.58 33.66
CA ARG A 51 -7.26 0.40 34.61
C ARG A 51 -7.13 -1.04 35.14
N PHE A 52 -8.25 -1.72 35.39
CA PHE A 52 -8.26 -3.02 36.08
C PHE A 52 -9.09 -4.11 35.39
N LEU A 53 -10.12 -3.73 34.62
CA LEU A 53 -11.02 -4.71 34.02
C LEU A 53 -10.57 -5.07 32.60
N PRO A 54 -10.42 -6.36 32.28
CA PRO A 54 -10.30 -6.80 30.91
C PRO A 54 -11.63 -6.66 30.14
N SER A 55 -11.59 -6.98 28.85
CA SER A 55 -12.76 -7.03 27.99
C SER A 55 -12.84 -8.38 27.29
N PHE A 56 -14.02 -8.99 27.25
CA PHE A 56 -14.24 -10.35 26.76
C PHE A 56 -15.30 -10.39 25.66
N ILE A 57 -15.22 -11.39 24.78
CA ILE A 57 -16.26 -11.75 23.80
C ILE A 57 -16.78 -10.48 23.11
N LEU A 58 -15.85 -9.77 22.47
CA LEU A 58 -16.12 -8.58 21.71
C LEU A 58 -16.25 -8.96 20.22
N SER A 59 -17.02 -8.16 19.51
CA SER A 59 -17.17 -8.24 18.06
C SER A 59 -17.04 -6.83 17.50
N VAL A 60 -16.12 -6.66 16.56
CA VAL A 60 -15.93 -5.40 15.85
C VAL A 60 -16.59 -5.54 14.49
N GLU A 61 -17.51 -4.64 14.15
CA GLU A 61 -18.20 -4.65 12.87
C GLU A 61 -17.71 -3.50 12.00
N LEU A 62 -17.17 -3.85 10.82
CA LEU A 62 -16.61 -2.90 9.87
C LEU A 62 -16.85 -3.40 8.44
N PHE A 63 -17.39 -2.53 7.56
CA PHE A 63 -17.72 -2.86 6.18
C PHE A 63 -18.58 -4.14 6.02
N GLY A 64 -19.57 -4.33 6.91
CA GLY A 64 -20.44 -5.51 6.91
C GLY A 64 -19.77 -6.82 7.36
N LYS A 65 -18.49 -6.76 7.76
CA LYS A 65 -17.73 -7.91 8.29
C LYS A 65 -17.60 -7.81 9.80
N LYS A 66 -17.71 -8.95 10.47
CA LYS A 66 -17.55 -9.07 11.92
C LYS A 66 -16.24 -9.74 12.26
N ILE A 67 -15.49 -9.15 13.18
CA ILE A 67 -14.23 -9.66 13.70
C ILE A 67 -14.46 -10.04 15.14
N PHE A 68 -14.22 -11.31 15.45
CA PHE A 68 -14.31 -11.80 16.81
C PHE A 68 -13.02 -11.45 17.58
N VAL A 69 -13.19 -10.84 18.75
CA VAL A 69 -12.11 -10.52 19.67
C VAL A 69 -12.41 -11.22 21.00
N PRO A 70 -11.74 -12.33 21.31
CA PRO A 70 -12.07 -13.15 22.46
C PRO A 70 -11.76 -12.44 23.78
N PHE A 71 -10.64 -11.72 23.83
CA PHE A 71 -10.09 -11.16 25.06
C PHE A 71 -9.16 -9.99 24.79
N VAL A 72 -9.24 -8.96 25.64
CA VAL A 72 -8.30 -7.82 25.69
C VAL A 72 -8.04 -7.49 27.16
N GLU A 73 -6.79 -7.62 27.59
CA GLU A 73 -6.38 -7.29 28.98
C GLU A 73 -6.65 -5.83 29.34
N SER A 74 -6.68 -5.51 30.63
CA SER A 74 -6.69 -4.11 31.07
C SER A 74 -5.41 -3.40 30.61
N LYS A 75 -5.53 -2.23 29.99
CA LYS A 75 -4.42 -1.53 29.31
C LYS A 75 -3.75 -2.33 28.18
N GLY A 76 -4.35 -3.45 27.77
CA GLY A 76 -3.86 -4.29 26.69
C GLY A 76 -4.38 -3.85 25.32
N GLU A 77 -3.82 -4.47 24.30
CA GLU A 77 -4.24 -4.30 22.92
C GLU A 77 -4.46 -5.64 22.23
N PHE A 78 -5.42 -5.68 21.30
CA PHE A 78 -5.67 -6.80 20.42
C PHE A 78 -5.59 -6.34 18.97
N THR A 79 -4.88 -7.10 18.14
CA THR A 79 -4.71 -6.78 16.73
C THR A 79 -5.40 -7.84 15.87
N ALA A 80 -6.22 -7.38 14.92
CA ALA A 80 -6.83 -8.21 13.90
C ALA A 80 -6.54 -7.66 12.51
N TYR A 81 -6.68 -8.53 11.50
CA TYR A 81 -6.53 -8.17 10.09
C TYR A 81 -7.85 -8.45 9.37
N LEU A 82 -8.38 -7.42 8.71
CA LEU A 82 -9.61 -7.50 7.94
C LEU A 82 -9.32 -7.34 6.46
N LYS A 83 -9.64 -8.37 5.69
CA LYS A 83 -9.66 -8.27 4.23
C LYS A 83 -10.89 -7.48 3.78
N VAL A 84 -10.69 -6.44 2.99
CA VAL A 84 -11.73 -5.58 2.44
C VAL A 84 -11.53 -5.42 0.94
N SER A 85 -12.60 -5.19 0.19
CA SER A 85 -12.55 -4.85 -1.22
C SER A 85 -13.54 -3.74 -1.46
N PHE A 86 -13.15 -2.77 -2.29
CA PHE A 86 -13.96 -1.60 -2.62
C PHE A 86 -14.26 -1.61 -4.11
N PRO A 87 -15.52 -1.43 -4.53
CA PRO A 87 -15.89 -1.48 -5.94
C PRO A 87 -15.25 -0.34 -6.74
N ASP A 88 -15.13 0.83 -6.12
CA ASP A 88 -14.70 2.06 -6.76
C ASP A 88 -13.44 2.63 -6.11
N ARG A 89 -12.70 3.43 -6.87
CA ARG A 89 -11.56 4.21 -6.36
C ARG A 89 -12.03 5.45 -5.60
N GLY A 90 -11.15 6.07 -4.83
CA GLY A 90 -11.39 7.37 -4.19
C GLY A 90 -11.04 7.39 -2.72
N VAL A 91 -11.57 8.39 -2.02
CA VAL A 91 -11.35 8.59 -0.60
C VAL A 91 -12.44 7.88 0.20
N TYR A 92 -12.04 7.01 1.11
CA TYR A 92 -12.93 6.31 2.02
C TYR A 92 -12.69 6.79 3.44
N ARG A 93 -13.78 7.09 4.15
CA ARG A 93 -13.75 7.58 5.52
C ARG A 93 -14.50 6.63 6.46
N ILE A 94 -13.85 6.27 7.55
CA ILE A 94 -14.42 5.49 8.65
C ILE A 94 -14.59 6.42 9.83
N GLU A 95 -15.82 6.90 10.04
CA GLU A 95 -16.12 7.81 11.14
C GLU A 95 -16.31 7.07 12.46
N ARG A 96 -17.13 6.00 12.43
CA ARG A 96 -17.49 5.20 13.59
C ARG A 96 -17.33 3.72 13.30
N VAL A 97 -16.92 2.99 14.33
CA VAL A 97 -16.88 1.53 14.33
C VAL A 97 -17.74 1.04 15.48
N TYR A 98 -18.55 0.03 15.23
CA TYR A 98 -19.39 -0.57 16.25
C TYR A 98 -18.67 -1.75 16.90
N ILE A 99 -18.61 -1.70 18.23
CA ILE A 99 -18.11 -2.78 19.06
C ILE A 99 -19.29 -3.33 19.84
N CYS A 100 -19.58 -4.61 19.66
CA CYS A 100 -20.65 -5.30 20.36
C CYS A 100 -20.12 -6.44 21.21
N SER A 101 -20.81 -6.75 22.30
CA SER A 101 -20.51 -7.87 23.17
C SER A 101 -21.77 -8.54 23.66
N VAL A 102 -21.68 -9.85 23.86
CA VAL A 102 -22.70 -10.68 24.49
C VAL A 102 -22.27 -11.18 25.88
N PHE A 103 -21.14 -10.68 26.39
CA PHE A 103 -20.65 -11.02 27.72
C PHE A 103 -21.60 -10.51 28.82
N PRO A 104 -21.76 -11.24 29.95
CA PRO A 104 -21.16 -12.56 30.26
C PRO A 104 -21.98 -13.78 29.84
N PHE A 105 -23.31 -13.71 29.86
CA PHE A 105 -24.19 -14.89 29.70
C PHE A 105 -25.04 -14.86 28.42
N ASN A 106 -24.77 -13.95 27.49
CA ASN A 106 -25.52 -13.77 26.24
C ASN A 106 -27.03 -13.47 26.41
N PHE A 107 -27.45 -13.00 27.59
CA PHE A 107 -28.83 -12.51 27.79
C PHE A 107 -29.08 -11.18 27.07
N PHE A 108 -28.04 -10.36 26.89
CA PHE A 108 -28.13 -9.06 26.24
C PHE A 108 -26.95 -8.86 25.30
N LYS A 109 -27.23 -8.37 24.09
CA LYS A 109 -26.21 -7.82 23.20
C LYS A 109 -26.05 -6.34 23.49
N ARG A 110 -24.87 -5.93 23.96
CA ARG A 110 -24.52 -4.53 24.21
C ARG A 110 -23.63 -4.05 23.07
N CYS A 111 -23.92 -2.87 22.51
CA CYS A 111 -23.09 -2.27 21.47
C CYS A 111 -22.72 -0.83 21.86
N THR A 112 -21.51 -0.41 21.48
CA THR A 112 -21.04 0.97 21.57
C THR A 112 -20.41 1.37 20.24
N SER A 113 -20.42 2.66 19.92
CA SER A 113 -19.71 3.20 18.76
C SER A 113 -18.44 3.90 19.21
N VAL A 114 -17.30 3.56 18.63
CA VAL A 114 -16.02 4.25 18.82
C VAL A 114 -15.76 5.14 17.62
N ARG A 115 -15.33 6.38 17.86
CA ARG A 115 -14.90 7.29 16.79
C ARG A 115 -13.51 6.90 16.33
N SER A 116 -13.32 6.71 15.03
CA SER A 116 -12.03 6.37 14.44
C SER A 116 -11.49 7.49 13.54
N ASN A 117 -12.38 8.25 12.88
CA ASN A 117 -12.03 9.33 11.93
C ASN A 117 -10.86 8.96 11.00
N THR A 118 -10.82 7.70 10.55
CA THR A 118 -9.74 7.22 9.68
C THR A 118 -10.12 7.48 8.23
N GLU A 119 -9.27 8.19 7.51
CA GLU A 119 -9.41 8.44 6.08
C GLU A 119 -8.28 7.74 5.33
N PHE A 120 -8.62 7.05 4.23
CA PHE A 120 -7.65 6.39 3.39
C PHE A 120 -8.07 6.41 1.91
N TYR A 121 -7.10 6.19 1.05
CA TYR A 121 -7.27 6.20 -0.40
C TYR A 121 -7.37 4.77 -0.93
N VAL A 122 -8.37 4.53 -1.76
CA VAL A 122 -8.45 3.37 -2.63
C VAL A 122 -8.03 3.80 -4.02
N PHE A 123 -6.93 3.23 -4.49
CA PHE A 123 -6.35 3.57 -5.78
C PHE A 123 -7.13 2.93 -6.94
N PRO A 124 -7.05 3.49 -8.15
CA PRO A 124 -7.66 2.91 -9.34
C PRO A 124 -7.16 1.49 -9.60
N LYS A 125 -8.03 0.59 -10.08
CA LYS A 125 -7.59 -0.76 -10.46
C LYS A 125 -6.56 -0.66 -11.58
N PRO A 126 -5.32 -1.18 -11.44
CA PRO A 126 -4.35 -1.13 -12.52
C PRO A 126 -4.83 -2.00 -13.69
N GLU A 127 -4.89 -1.41 -14.88
CA GLU A 127 -5.23 -2.10 -16.12
C GLU A 127 -4.08 -1.94 -17.12
N ARG A 128 -3.68 -3.05 -17.75
CA ARG A 128 -2.60 -3.02 -18.75
C ARG A 128 -3.13 -2.35 -20.02
N PRO A 129 -2.48 -1.28 -20.52
CA PRO A 129 -2.93 -0.64 -21.76
C PRO A 129 -2.82 -1.60 -22.95
N SER A 130 -3.88 -1.67 -23.75
CA SER A 130 -3.89 -2.39 -25.03
C SER A 130 -2.90 -1.74 -26.00
N GLY A 131 -2.07 -2.52 -26.68
CA GLY A 131 -1.11 -2.00 -27.68
C GLY A 131 0.30 -1.71 -27.14
N ILE A 132 0.54 -1.77 -25.83
CA ILE A 132 1.90 -1.78 -25.29
C ILE A 132 2.44 -3.21 -25.36
N THR A 133 2.92 -3.61 -26.54
CA THR A 133 4.00 -4.60 -26.63
C THR A 133 5.18 -3.95 -25.94
N ASP A 134 5.54 -4.44 -24.75
CA ASP A 134 6.77 -4.15 -24.00
C ASP A 134 7.52 -2.91 -24.54
N HIS A 135 7.27 -1.72 -23.99
CA HIS A 135 8.05 -0.53 -24.32
C HIS A 135 9.57 -0.76 -24.14
N SER A 136 9.98 -1.82 -23.44
CA SER A 136 11.36 -2.32 -23.38
C SER A 136 11.94 -2.78 -24.73
N ARG A 137 11.13 -3.20 -25.70
CA ARG A 137 11.62 -3.52 -27.07
C ARG A 137 11.67 -2.29 -27.97
N ASN A 138 10.76 -1.33 -27.80
CA ASN A 138 10.73 -0.14 -28.66
C ASN A 138 11.68 0.98 -28.20
N LEU A 139 12.02 1.07 -26.91
CA LEU A 139 13.16 1.87 -26.45
C LEU A 139 14.51 1.26 -26.91
N LYS A 140 14.57 -0.06 -27.12
CA LYS A 140 15.73 -0.72 -27.77
C LYS A 140 15.76 -0.52 -29.30
N LYS A 141 14.62 -0.24 -29.96
CA LYS A 141 14.56 -0.06 -31.42
C LYS A 141 14.62 1.39 -31.90
N LYS A 142 14.24 2.38 -31.07
CA LYS A 142 14.43 3.80 -31.39
C LYS A 142 15.72 4.32 -30.74
N GLY A 143 16.84 3.97 -31.36
CA GLY A 143 18.13 4.61 -31.18
C GLY A 143 18.90 4.14 -29.96
N GLU A 144 19.95 3.35 -30.23
CA GLU A 144 21.19 3.40 -29.46
C GLU A 144 21.49 4.85 -29.08
N ILE A 145 21.21 5.18 -27.84
CA ILE A 145 21.91 6.26 -27.17
C ILE A 145 22.22 5.68 -25.80
N THR A 146 23.18 4.75 -25.82
CA THR A 146 24.06 4.54 -24.68
C THR A 146 24.51 5.92 -24.26
N SER A 147 24.21 6.32 -23.03
CA SER A 147 24.88 7.48 -22.49
C SER A 147 26.36 7.11 -22.47
N ASP A 148 27.20 7.84 -23.21
CA ASP A 148 28.67 7.70 -23.19
C ASP A 148 29.29 8.09 -21.84
N LYS A 149 28.47 8.31 -20.81
CA LYS A 149 28.96 8.60 -19.45
C LYS A 149 29.37 7.30 -18.78
N LYS A 150 30.63 7.27 -18.38
CA LYS A 150 31.25 6.21 -17.59
C LYS A 150 30.52 6.07 -16.26
N GLY A 151 30.04 4.86 -15.96
CA GLY A 151 29.40 4.50 -14.69
C GLY A 151 30.11 3.34 -14.02
N TYR A 152 29.65 2.99 -12.82
CA TYR A 152 30.23 1.92 -11.99
C TYR A 152 29.27 0.73 -11.79
N GLU A 153 28.04 0.80 -12.31
CA GLU A 153 26.96 -0.16 -11.97
C GLU A 153 26.07 -0.62 -13.15
N GLY A 154 26.27 -0.18 -14.39
CA GLY A 154 25.45 -0.61 -15.55
C GLY A 154 26.07 -1.72 -16.40
N ASP A 155 25.50 -1.95 -17.59
CA ASP A 155 25.98 -2.97 -18.53
C ASP A 155 27.40 -2.66 -19.06
N ILE A 156 28.16 -3.68 -19.47
CA ILE A 156 29.50 -3.50 -20.03
C ILE A 156 29.37 -2.73 -21.35
N ILE A 157 29.83 -1.48 -21.38
CA ILE A 157 29.90 -0.66 -22.60
C ILE A 157 31.16 -1.02 -23.39
N SER A 158 32.30 -1.12 -22.71
CA SER A 158 33.59 -1.33 -23.37
C SER A 158 34.55 -2.14 -22.49
N ILE A 159 35.56 -2.74 -23.11
CA ILE A 159 36.68 -3.38 -22.41
C ILE A 159 37.95 -2.69 -22.86
N ARG A 160 38.63 -2.00 -21.94
CA ARG A 160 39.89 -1.29 -22.21
C ARG A 160 41.06 -1.88 -21.42
N GLU A 161 42.27 -1.46 -21.76
CA GLU A 161 43.46 -1.77 -20.94
C GLU A 161 43.33 -1.11 -19.56
N TYR A 162 43.75 -1.85 -18.53
CA TYR A 162 43.76 -1.42 -17.14
C TYR A 162 44.70 -0.21 -16.97
N ARG A 163 44.23 0.81 -16.26
CA ARG A 163 45.03 1.97 -15.86
C ARG A 163 45.21 1.98 -14.35
N SER A 164 46.37 2.44 -13.90
CA SER A 164 46.64 2.57 -12.47
C SER A 164 45.58 3.47 -11.81
N GLY A 165 44.88 2.94 -10.81
CA GLY A 165 43.72 3.57 -10.16
C GLY A 165 42.37 2.95 -10.51
N ASP A 166 42.29 2.07 -11.52
CA ASP A 166 41.06 1.34 -11.82
C ASP A 166 40.73 0.34 -10.68
N PRO A 167 39.46 0.24 -10.23
CA PRO A 167 39.09 -0.73 -9.20
C PRO A 167 39.27 -2.18 -9.69
N LEU A 168 39.99 -2.99 -8.91
CA LEU A 168 40.29 -4.39 -9.25
C LEU A 168 39.03 -5.25 -9.47
N LYS A 169 37.90 -4.91 -8.81
CA LYS A 169 36.60 -5.59 -9.00
C LYS A 169 36.08 -5.55 -10.44
N TYR A 170 36.58 -4.61 -11.25
CA TYR A 170 36.18 -4.45 -12.65
C TYR A 170 37.14 -5.10 -13.64
N ILE A 171 38.14 -5.86 -13.19
CA ILE A 171 39.02 -6.59 -14.10
C ILE A 171 38.22 -7.66 -14.86
N HIS A 172 38.35 -7.65 -16.19
CA HIS A 172 37.77 -8.65 -17.05
C HIS A 172 38.73 -9.84 -17.23
N TRP A 173 38.80 -10.72 -16.22
CA TRP A 173 39.75 -11.84 -16.16
C TRP A 173 39.84 -12.67 -17.44
N LYS A 174 38.70 -12.99 -18.08
CA LYS A 174 38.67 -13.77 -19.32
C LYS A 174 39.33 -13.07 -20.51
N ALA A 175 39.28 -11.73 -20.55
CA ALA A 175 39.91 -10.95 -21.62
C ALA A 175 41.39 -10.75 -21.29
N SER A 176 41.71 -10.49 -20.01
CA SER A 176 43.08 -10.37 -19.53
C SER A 176 43.89 -11.64 -19.78
N ALA A 177 43.31 -12.82 -19.51
CA ALA A 177 43.94 -14.12 -19.74
C ALA A 177 44.25 -14.38 -21.22
N LYS A 178 43.42 -13.88 -22.14
CA LYS A 178 43.64 -14.04 -23.59
C LYS A 178 44.73 -13.12 -24.13
N THR A 179 44.88 -11.92 -23.57
CA THR A 179 45.82 -10.92 -24.09
C THR A 179 47.10 -10.77 -23.27
N GLY A 180 47.22 -11.46 -22.13
CA GLY A 180 48.36 -11.35 -21.21
C GLY A 180 48.46 -10.01 -20.47
N LYS A 181 47.69 -8.99 -20.89
CA LYS A 181 47.58 -7.67 -20.25
C LYS A 181 46.27 -7.55 -19.47
N LEU A 182 46.30 -6.87 -18.31
CA LEU A 182 45.09 -6.59 -17.53
C LEU A 182 44.13 -5.69 -18.31
N LYS A 183 42.87 -6.11 -18.38
CA LYS A 183 41.77 -5.36 -18.99
C LYS A 183 40.69 -5.04 -17.96
N THR A 184 40.17 -3.83 -18.00
CA THR A 184 39.09 -3.34 -17.13
C THR A 184 37.79 -3.22 -17.91
N LYS A 185 36.68 -3.64 -17.32
CA LYS A 185 35.31 -3.42 -17.82
C LYS A 185 34.95 -1.95 -17.58
N GLU A 186 34.62 -1.22 -18.63
CA GLU A 186 33.89 0.04 -18.50
C GLU A 186 32.39 -0.28 -18.48
N LEU A 187 31.76 0.02 -17.36
CA LEU A 187 30.32 -0.15 -17.19
C LEU A 187 29.65 1.16 -17.57
N GLY A 188 28.49 1.06 -18.19
CA GLY A 188 27.64 2.22 -18.42
C GLY A 188 27.04 2.73 -17.14
N ASP A 189 26.69 4.01 -17.13
CA ASP A 189 25.66 4.46 -16.21
C ASP A 189 24.32 3.97 -16.77
N SER A 190 23.64 3.08 -16.04
CA SER A 190 22.26 2.68 -16.37
C SER A 190 21.34 3.86 -16.06
N ILE A 191 21.40 4.92 -16.87
CA ILE A 191 20.50 6.05 -16.77
C ILE A 191 19.13 5.56 -17.25
N ASN A 192 18.32 5.08 -16.31
CA ASN A 192 16.90 4.92 -16.51
C ASN A 192 16.33 6.30 -16.85
N ARG A 193 16.08 6.54 -18.15
CA ARG A 193 15.56 7.82 -18.61
C ARG A 193 14.22 8.10 -17.94
N PRO A 194 14.02 9.30 -17.37
CA PRO A 194 12.77 9.64 -16.73
C PRO A 194 11.62 9.59 -17.74
N VAL A 195 10.48 9.02 -17.34
CA VAL A 195 9.27 8.90 -18.17
C VAL A 195 8.16 9.76 -17.60
N ILE A 196 7.49 10.56 -18.43
CA ILE A 196 6.26 11.27 -18.03
C ILE A 196 5.07 10.51 -18.59
N VAL A 197 4.19 10.03 -17.71
CA VAL A 197 2.91 9.41 -18.08
C VAL A 197 1.90 10.53 -18.34
N ASP A 198 1.47 10.67 -19.59
CA ASP A 198 0.47 11.66 -20.01
C ASP A 198 -0.90 10.98 -20.10
N ILE A 199 -1.83 11.36 -19.22
CA ILE A 199 -3.17 10.77 -19.17
C ILE A 199 -3.99 11.09 -20.42
N ASP A 200 -3.78 12.27 -21.01
CA ASP A 200 -4.59 12.74 -22.13
C ASP A 200 -4.30 11.96 -23.41
N ARG A 201 -3.11 11.36 -23.49
CA ARG A 201 -2.70 10.49 -24.60
C ARG A 201 -3.28 9.08 -24.54
N ILE A 202 -3.86 8.69 -23.41
CA ILE A 202 -4.47 7.37 -23.25
C ILE A 202 -5.88 7.43 -23.83
N GLU A 203 -6.18 6.54 -24.77
CA GLU A 203 -7.52 6.41 -25.35
C GLU A 203 -8.47 5.69 -24.39
N GLY A 204 -9.73 6.12 -24.37
CA GLY A 204 -10.79 5.52 -23.55
C GLY A 204 -11.52 6.52 -22.66
N ASP A 205 -12.42 5.99 -21.83
CA ASP A 205 -13.11 6.73 -20.78
C ASP A 205 -12.15 7.12 -19.64
N ILE A 206 -12.60 8.02 -18.77
CA ILE A 206 -11.80 8.52 -17.65
C ILE A 206 -11.34 7.36 -16.75
N GLU A 207 -12.22 6.37 -16.51
CA GLU A 207 -11.88 5.20 -15.70
C GLU A 207 -10.71 4.42 -16.30
N ARG A 208 -10.75 4.08 -17.60
CA ARG A 208 -9.69 3.37 -18.30
C ARG A 208 -8.39 4.18 -18.35
N LYS A 209 -8.45 5.49 -18.60
CA LYS A 209 -7.26 6.36 -18.62
C LYS A 209 -6.52 6.30 -17.29
N VAL A 210 -7.26 6.44 -16.20
CA VAL A 210 -6.72 6.43 -14.84
C VAL A 210 -6.20 5.03 -14.45
N SER A 211 -6.92 3.97 -14.81
CA SER A 211 -6.49 2.58 -14.60
C SER A 211 -5.21 2.24 -15.36
N CYS A 212 -5.08 2.71 -16.60
CA CYS A 212 -3.88 2.56 -17.43
C CYS A 212 -2.70 3.35 -16.89
N ALA A 213 -2.90 4.61 -16.50
CA ALA A 213 -1.87 5.44 -15.89
C ALA A 213 -1.37 4.83 -14.58
N THR A 214 -2.27 4.28 -13.76
CA THR A 214 -1.93 3.55 -12.53
C THR A 214 -1.04 2.35 -12.83
N TYR A 215 -1.38 1.54 -13.82
CA TYR A 215 -0.54 0.41 -14.24
C TYR A 215 0.85 0.86 -14.67
N LEU A 216 0.95 1.91 -15.50
CA LEU A 216 2.23 2.44 -15.98
C LEU A 216 3.11 2.94 -14.84
N VAL A 217 2.56 3.69 -13.89
CA VAL A 217 3.28 4.16 -12.71
C VAL A 217 3.83 3.00 -11.88
N LEU A 218 3.03 1.95 -11.68
CA LEU A 218 3.46 0.77 -10.93
C LEU A 218 4.52 -0.05 -11.66
N ASP A 219 4.41 -0.19 -12.98
CA ASP A 219 5.42 -0.85 -13.82
C ASP A 219 6.74 -0.08 -13.82
N LEU A 220 6.70 1.25 -13.97
CA LEU A 220 7.88 2.12 -13.92
C LEU A 220 8.56 2.08 -12.54
N TYR A 221 7.78 2.11 -11.45
CA TYR A 221 8.30 1.97 -10.10
C TYR A 221 8.98 0.61 -9.87
N LYS A 222 8.38 -0.49 -10.37
CA LYS A 222 8.98 -1.84 -10.29
C LYS A 222 10.30 -1.94 -11.06
N ARG A 223 10.44 -1.18 -12.17
CA ARG A 223 11.65 -1.14 -13.00
C ARG A 223 12.69 -0.14 -12.51
N SER A 224 12.46 0.52 -11.38
CA SER A 224 13.33 1.58 -10.84
C SER A 224 13.55 2.74 -11.81
N ILE A 225 12.57 3.05 -12.66
CA ILE A 225 12.63 4.16 -13.62
C ILE A 225 12.00 5.39 -12.96
N PRO A 226 12.66 6.55 -12.92
CA PRO A 226 12.04 7.78 -12.46
C PRO A 226 10.82 8.12 -13.33
N PHE A 227 9.68 8.40 -12.72
CA PHE A 227 8.45 8.67 -13.45
C PHE A 227 7.79 9.95 -12.97
N GLY A 228 7.13 10.64 -13.89
CA GLY A 228 6.28 11.79 -13.64
C GLY A 228 4.90 11.54 -14.21
N LEU A 229 4.00 12.48 -13.95
CA LEU A 229 2.60 12.40 -14.38
C LEU A 229 2.19 13.75 -14.95
N LYS A 230 1.50 13.74 -16.08
CA LYS A 230 0.81 14.89 -16.62
C LYS A 230 -0.69 14.60 -16.63
N ILE A 231 -1.43 15.45 -15.92
CA ILE A 231 -2.90 15.43 -15.87
C ILE A 231 -3.36 16.84 -16.24
N GLU A 232 -4.07 16.97 -17.37
CA GLU A 232 -4.56 18.26 -17.86
C GLU A 232 -3.44 19.31 -17.89
N ASN A 233 -3.52 20.32 -17.02
CA ASN A 233 -2.56 21.42 -16.91
C ASN A 233 -1.53 21.25 -15.76
N ARG A 234 -1.58 20.14 -15.01
CA ARG A 234 -0.65 19.85 -13.91
C ARG A 234 0.42 18.87 -14.37
N ILE A 235 1.69 19.23 -14.15
CA ILE A 235 2.85 18.40 -14.46
C ILE A 235 3.61 18.09 -13.18
N TYR A 236 3.64 16.80 -12.83
CA TYR A 236 4.48 16.25 -11.78
C TYR A 236 5.82 15.83 -12.40
N ARG A 237 6.90 16.50 -11.99
CA ARG A 237 8.25 16.23 -12.52
C ARG A 237 8.68 14.80 -12.18
N PRO A 238 9.41 14.11 -13.09
CA PRO A 238 9.87 12.76 -12.82
C PRO A 238 10.76 12.66 -11.60
N GLU A 239 10.39 11.77 -10.69
CA GLU A 239 11.13 11.48 -9.46
C GLU A 239 10.96 10.00 -9.13
N PHE A 240 12.03 9.37 -8.62
CA PHE A 240 11.94 8.01 -8.09
C PHE A 240 11.90 8.04 -6.56
N SER A 241 10.69 7.90 -6.01
CA SER A 241 10.48 7.83 -4.57
C SER A 241 9.16 7.14 -4.26
N TYR A 242 9.10 6.37 -3.17
CA TYR A 242 7.86 5.80 -2.68
C TYR A 242 6.82 6.90 -2.37
N LYS A 243 7.26 8.03 -1.79
CA LYS A 243 6.39 9.18 -1.51
C LYS A 243 5.82 9.76 -2.81
N HIS A 244 6.65 9.87 -3.85
CA HIS A 244 6.23 10.36 -5.16
C HIS A 244 5.20 9.43 -5.82
N LYS A 245 5.45 8.12 -5.76
CA LYS A 245 4.49 7.09 -6.21
C LYS A 245 3.13 7.26 -5.57
N ILE A 246 3.08 7.31 -4.23
CA ILE A 246 1.83 7.46 -3.49
C ILE A 246 1.15 8.78 -3.80
N LYS A 247 1.91 9.88 -3.95
CA LYS A 247 1.35 11.19 -4.33
C LYS A 247 0.64 11.11 -5.68
N ILE A 248 1.28 10.57 -6.71
CA ILE A 248 0.69 10.37 -8.03
C ILE A 248 -0.57 9.48 -7.95
N LEU A 249 -0.49 8.35 -7.26
CA LEU A 249 -1.63 7.45 -7.12
C LEU A 249 -2.82 8.09 -6.40
N ARG A 250 -2.58 8.98 -5.42
CA ARG A 250 -3.65 9.74 -4.75
C ARG A 250 -4.36 10.70 -5.70
N GLU A 251 -3.59 11.42 -6.53
CA GLU A 251 -4.18 12.30 -7.55
C GLU A 251 -5.04 11.49 -8.53
N LEU A 252 -4.56 10.33 -8.96
CA LEU A 252 -5.30 9.41 -9.80
C LEU A 252 -6.57 8.86 -9.11
N ALA A 253 -6.54 8.67 -7.79
CA ALA A 253 -7.70 8.20 -7.04
C ALA A 253 -8.85 9.23 -7.00
N VAL A 254 -8.52 10.51 -6.95
CA VAL A 254 -9.48 11.63 -6.86
C VAL A 254 -9.88 12.16 -8.25
N TYR A 255 -9.05 11.95 -9.27
CA TYR A 255 -9.30 12.46 -10.62
C TYR A 255 -10.62 11.98 -11.23
N GLY A 256 -11.42 12.94 -11.72
CA GLY A 256 -12.72 12.71 -12.34
C GLY A 256 -13.85 12.35 -11.38
N LYS A 257 -13.62 12.38 -10.05
CA LYS A 257 -14.67 12.23 -9.05
C LYS A 257 -15.01 13.59 -8.44
N ASN A 258 -16.22 14.09 -8.72
CA ASN A 258 -16.90 15.12 -7.93
C ASN A 258 -17.89 14.45 -6.98
#